data_AF-A0A941HPW5-F1
#
_entry.id   AF-A0A941HPW5-F1
#
_cell.length_a   1.000
_cell.length_b   1.000
_cell.length_c   1.000
_cell.angle_alpha   90.00
_cell.angle_beta   90.00
_cell.angle_gamma   90.00
#
_symmetry.space_group_name_H-M   'P 1'
#
loop_
_entity.id
_entity.type
_entity.pdbx_description
1 polymer ?
#
loop_
_entity_poly.entity_id
_entity_poly.type
_entity_poly.pdbx_seq_one_letter_code
_entity_poly.pdbx_strand_id
1 'polypeptide(L)'
;MGYNQHNQNGSPLSRVILLVVLLIFLGPAAISIIGAGLGILVSLTLVLLVVALVLLASPILMLYFPASAAFHVPQMALFFFGIAVLALFVLTVAVVLKFIKWLFLTIIRGIRRILGYS
;
A
#
# COMPACT_ATOMS: atom_id res chain seq x y z
N MET A 1 2.20 19.70 -58.70
CA MET A 1 2.95 20.13 -57.48
C MET A 1 2.58 19.17 -56.37
N GLY A 2 3.43 18.17 -56.14
CA GLY A 2 3.17 17.08 -55.20
C GLY A 2 3.57 17.47 -53.79
N TYR A 3 2.61 17.45 -52.86
CA TYR A 3 2.91 17.52 -51.44
C TYR A 3 3.04 16.10 -50.89
N ASN A 4 4.31 15.75 -50.75
CA ASN A 4 4.91 14.73 -49.90
C ASN A 4 3.98 14.03 -48.90
N GLN A 5 3.86 12.73 -49.15
CA GLN A 5 3.75 11.64 -48.18
C GLN A 5 4.10 12.04 -46.74
N HIS A 6 3.08 12.32 -45.94
CA HIS A 6 3.21 12.21 -44.49
C HIS A 6 2.82 10.78 -44.10
N ASN A 7 3.73 9.84 -44.42
CA ASN A 7 3.59 8.44 -44.07
C ASN A 7 3.87 8.30 -42.56
N GLN A 8 2.85 8.58 -41.74
CA GLN A 8 2.86 8.45 -40.27
C GLN A 8 2.90 6.99 -39.77
N ASN A 9 3.34 6.06 -40.61
CA ASN A 9 3.61 4.69 -40.24
C ASN A 9 5.07 4.58 -39.78
N GLY A 10 5.34 5.10 -38.59
CA GLY A 10 6.52 4.68 -37.83
C GLY A 10 6.52 3.15 -37.77
N SER A 11 7.60 2.55 -38.26
CA SER A 11 7.73 1.09 -38.41
C SER A 11 7.29 0.38 -37.13
N PRO A 12 6.62 -0.79 -37.20
CA PRO A 12 6.17 -1.51 -36.01
C PRO A 12 7.32 -1.75 -35.01
N LEU A 13 8.54 -1.92 -35.51
CA LEU A 13 9.77 -2.00 -34.73
C LEU A 13 10.09 -0.70 -33.96
N SER A 14 9.94 0.47 -34.57
CA SER A 14 10.19 1.75 -33.89
C SER A 14 9.23 1.98 -32.72
N ARG A 15 7.94 1.60 -32.87
CA ARG A 15 6.96 1.69 -31.77
C ARG A 15 7.28 0.71 -30.64
N VAL A 16 7.72 -0.51 -30.96
CA VAL A 16 8.13 -1.50 -29.96
C VAL A 16 9.37 -1.05 -29.20
N ILE A 17 10.38 -0.53 -29.89
CA ILE A 17 11.60 0.00 -29.26
C ILE A 17 11.27 1.18 -28.35
N LEU A 18 10.39 2.08 -28.77
CA LEU A 18 9.98 3.24 -27.98
C LEU A 18 9.18 2.83 -26.74
N LEU A 19 8.32 1.82 -26.85
CA LEU A 19 7.61 1.21 -25.70
C LEU A 19 8.58 0.54 -24.71
N VAL A 20 9.58 -0.19 -25.21
CA VAL A 20 10.59 -0.85 -24.36
C VAL A 20 11.43 0.20 -23.64
N VAL A 21 11.88 1.24 -24.33
CA VAL A 21 12.61 2.36 -23.73
C VAL A 21 11.74 3.05 -22.67
N LEU A 22 10.48 3.35 -22.98
CA LEU A 22 9.54 3.92 -22.01
C LEU A 22 9.38 3.02 -20.77
N LEU A 23 9.27 1.69 -20.96
CA LEU A 23 9.13 0.74 -19.87
C LEU A 23 10.39 0.66 -18.99
N ILE A 24 11.59 0.75 -19.59
CA ILE A 24 12.86 0.72 -18.86
C ILE A 24 13.06 1.99 -18.02
N PHE A 25 12.64 3.15 -18.52
CA PHE A 25 12.75 4.41 -17.78
C PHE A 25 11.61 4.60 -16.77
N LEU A 26 10.37 4.25 -17.14
CA LEU A 26 9.18 4.52 -16.33
C LEU A 26 8.83 3.36 -15.39
N GLY A 27 9.24 2.12 -15.73
CA GLY A 27 9.00 0.92 -14.93
C GLY A 27 9.62 0.99 -13.53
N PRO A 28 10.92 1.29 -13.40
CA PRO A 28 11.56 1.44 -12.09
C PRO A 28 10.93 2.55 -11.24
N ALA A 29 10.50 3.65 -11.85
CA ALA A 29 9.81 4.74 -11.17
C ALA A 29 8.41 4.34 -10.68
N ALA A 30 7.64 3.60 -11.49
CA ALA A 30 6.35 3.08 -11.06
C ALA A 30 6.49 2.06 -9.92
N ILE A 31 7.48 1.17 -10.01
CA ILE A 31 7.79 0.18 -8.98
C ILE A 31 8.24 0.87 -7.69
N SER A 32 9.06 1.91 -7.78
CA SER A 32 9.53 2.64 -6.59
C SER A 32 8.42 3.39 -5.88
N ILE A 33 7.47 4.00 -6.61
CA ILE A 33 6.30 4.67 -6.02
C ILE A 33 5.40 3.66 -5.31
N ILE A 34 5.14 2.51 -5.93
CA ILE A 34 4.34 1.44 -5.31
C ILE A 34 5.06 0.87 -4.09
N GLY A 35 6.36 0.62 -4.19
CA GLY A 35 7.19 0.11 -3.09
C GLY A 35 7.27 1.08 -1.92
N ALA A 36 7.46 2.37 -2.18
CA ALA A 36 7.46 3.42 -1.15
C ALA A 36 6.08 3.55 -0.48
N GLY A 37 5.00 3.53 -1.26
CA GLY A 37 3.64 3.53 -0.74
C GLY A 37 3.36 2.35 0.19
N LEU A 38 3.78 1.14 -0.21
CA LEU A 38 3.69 -0.05 0.63
C LEU A 38 4.55 0.07 1.88
N GLY A 39 5.77 0.58 1.78
CA GLY A 39 6.67 0.78 2.92
C GLY A 39 6.10 1.73 3.97
N ILE A 40 5.56 2.87 3.55
CA ILE A 40 4.88 3.84 4.44
C ILE A 40 3.70 3.18 5.13
N LEU A 41 2.91 2.41 4.39
CA LEU A 41 1.69 1.79 4.89
C LEU A 41 1.98 0.67 5.90
N VAL A 42 3.02 -0.13 5.65
CA VAL A 42 3.55 -1.13 6.59
C VAL A 42 4.09 -0.45 7.85
N SER A 43 4.84 0.64 7.70
CA SER A 43 5.35 1.40 8.85
C SER A 43 4.21 1.98 9.69
N LEU A 44 3.21 2.59 9.05
CA LEU A 44 2.05 3.16 9.73
C LEU A 44 1.24 2.09 10.46
N THR A 45 1.03 0.93 9.84
CA THR A 45 0.32 -0.20 10.45
C THR A 45 1.09 -0.79 11.62
N LEU A 46 2.42 -0.87 11.56
CA LEU A 46 3.25 -1.26 12.71
C LEU A 46 3.13 -0.26 13.88
N VAL A 47 3.16 1.04 13.61
CA VAL A 47 2.97 2.06 14.65
C VAL A 47 1.59 1.94 15.29
N LEU A 48 0.53 1.81 14.48
CA LEU A 48 -0.85 1.57 14.96
C LEU A 48 -0.93 0.32 15.84
N LEU A 49 -0.27 -0.77 15.44
CA LEU A 49 -0.24 -2.01 16.21
C LEU A 49 0.47 -1.83 17.55
N VAL A 50 1.64 -1.19 17.57
CA VAL A 50 2.39 -0.94 18.81
C VAL A 50 1.56 -0.05 19.75
N VAL A 51 0.94 1.01 19.23
CA VAL A 51 0.07 1.89 20.03
C VAL A 51 -1.13 1.11 20.59
N ALA A 52 -1.80 0.28 19.77
CA ALA A 52 -2.91 -0.55 20.24
C ALA A 52 -2.49 -1.51 21.35
N LEU A 53 -1.34 -2.17 21.19
CA LEU A 53 -0.80 -3.10 22.19
C LEU A 53 -0.44 -2.38 23.50
N VAL A 54 0.19 -1.20 23.42
CA VAL A 54 0.52 -0.40 24.61
C VAL A 54 -0.75 0.04 25.33
N LEU A 55 -1.78 0.49 24.60
CA LEU A 55 -3.06 0.90 25.17
C LEU A 55 -3.80 -0.27 25.81
N LEU A 56 -3.79 -1.44 25.18
CA LEU A 56 -4.39 -2.66 25.73
C LEU A 56 -3.63 -3.20 26.94
N ALA A 57 -2.30 -3.07 26.96
CA ALA A 57 -1.46 -3.47 28.08
C ALA A 57 -1.48 -2.45 29.22
N SER A 58 -1.86 -1.19 28.97
CA SER A 58 -1.81 -0.11 29.97
C SER A 58 -2.62 -0.37 31.25
N PRO A 59 -3.85 -0.92 31.22
CA PRO A 59 -4.61 -1.21 32.44
C PRO A 59 -3.96 -2.34 33.25
N ILE A 60 -3.35 -3.32 32.56
CA ILE A 60 -2.64 -4.44 33.19
C ILE A 60 -1.35 -3.92 33.85
N LEU A 61 -0.59 -3.07 33.17
CA LEU A 61 0.64 -2.48 33.73
C LEU A 61 0.35 -1.61 34.95
N MET A 62 -0.77 -0.88 34.99
CA MET A 62 -1.16 -0.10 36.16
C MET A 62 -1.55 -0.98 37.37
N LEU A 63 -2.09 -2.18 37.14
CA LEU A 63 -2.36 -3.16 38.21
C LEU A 63 -1.08 -3.71 38.85
N TYR A 64 0.01 -3.85 38.08
CA TYR A 64 1.30 -4.34 38.57
C TYR A 64 2.21 -3.22 39.12
N PHE A 65 2.03 -1.96 38.70
CA PHE A 65 2.84 -0.81 39.12
C PHE A 65 1.98 0.29 39.77
N PRO A 66 1.76 0.25 41.11
CA PRO A 66 0.86 1.17 41.82
C PRO A 66 1.31 2.64 41.78
N ALA A 67 2.59 2.92 41.49
CA ALA A 67 3.11 4.28 41.31
C ALA A 67 2.44 5.04 40.14
N SER A 68 1.86 4.33 39.17
CA SER A 68 1.20 4.91 37.99
C SER A 68 -0.27 5.29 38.24
N ALA A 69 -0.88 4.84 39.35
CA ALA A 69 -2.27 5.13 39.71
C ALA A 69 -2.57 6.61 40.01
N ALA A 70 -1.54 7.45 40.10
CA ALA A 70 -1.68 8.90 40.27
C ALA A 70 -2.23 9.62 39.02
N PHE A 71 -2.14 9.00 37.84
CA PHE A 71 -2.76 9.52 36.62
C PHE A 71 -4.25 9.17 36.63
N HIS A 72 -5.11 10.19 36.80
CA HIS A 72 -6.58 10.11 36.87
C HIS A 72 -7.23 9.74 35.52
N VAL A 73 -6.58 8.91 34.70
CA VAL A 73 -7.10 8.49 33.41
C VAL A 73 -8.03 7.28 33.65
N PRO A 74 -9.28 7.31 33.18
CA PRO A 74 -10.18 6.17 33.33
C PRO A 74 -9.60 4.96 32.59
N GLN A 75 -9.21 3.92 33.33
CA GLN A 75 -8.57 2.71 32.78
C GLN A 75 -9.43 2.04 31.68
N MET A 76 -10.75 2.06 31.86
CA MET A 76 -11.70 1.55 30.87
C MET A 76 -11.63 2.34 29.55
N ALA A 77 -11.40 3.66 29.60
CA ALA A 77 -11.29 4.48 28.39
C ALA A 77 -10.05 4.14 27.58
N LEU A 78 -8.90 3.89 28.23
CA LEU A 78 -7.67 3.47 27.56
C LEU A 78 -7.81 2.09 26.89
N PHE A 79 -8.51 1.16 27.55
CA PHE A 79 -8.77 -0.16 27.00
C PHE A 79 -9.67 -0.11 25.75
N PHE A 80 -10.80 0.60 25.81
CA PHE A 80 -11.68 0.78 24.65
C PHE A 80 -11.00 1.53 23.51
N PHE A 81 -10.16 2.51 23.83
CA PHE A 81 -9.35 3.20 22.84
C PHE A 81 -8.35 2.24 22.17
N GLY A 82 -7.68 1.38 22.94
CA GLY A 82 -6.83 0.31 22.40
C GLY A 82 -7.55 -0.62 21.44
N ILE A 83 -8.77 -1.05 21.77
CA ILE A 83 -9.62 -1.87 20.88
C ILE A 83 -9.98 -1.10 19.59
N ALA A 84 -10.34 0.19 19.70
CA ALA A 84 -10.65 1.01 18.54
C ALA A 84 -9.45 1.18 17.59
N VAL A 85 -8.25 1.39 18.14
CA VAL A 85 -7.01 1.46 17.35
C VAL A 85 -6.69 0.10 16.71
N LEU A 86 -6.93 -1.02 17.41
CA LEU A 86 -6.75 -2.36 16.86
C LEU A 86 -7.74 -2.65 15.74
N ALA A 87 -9.00 -2.22 15.86
CA ALA A 87 -10.00 -2.32 14.81
C ALA A 87 -9.60 -1.49 13.57
N LEU A 88 -9.07 -0.28 13.77
CA LEU A 88 -8.50 0.53 12.68
C LEU A 88 -7.31 -0.17 12.01
N PHE A 89 -6.44 -0.81 12.78
CA PHE A 89 -5.34 -1.61 12.24
C PHE A 89 -5.86 -2.76 11.35
N VAL A 90 -6.80 -3.57 11.85
CA VAL A 90 -7.38 -4.69 11.08
C VAL A 90 -8.07 -4.19 9.81
N LEU A 91 -8.83 -3.08 9.91
CA LEU A 91 -9.48 -2.46 8.75
C LEU A 91 -8.45 -1.99 7.71
N THR A 92 -7.40 -1.30 8.16
CA THR A 92 -6.33 -0.82 7.28
C THR A 92 -5.67 -2.00 6.56
N VAL A 93 -5.27 -3.05 7.30
CA VAL A 93 -4.67 -4.25 6.73
C VAL A 93 -5.61 -4.93 5.73
N ALA A 94 -6.91 -5.04 6.03
CA ALA A 94 -7.88 -5.63 5.12
C ALA A 94 -8.01 -4.84 3.80
N VAL A 95 -8.02 -3.50 3.87
CA VAL A 95 -8.03 -2.63 2.69
C VAL A 95 -6.76 -2.82 1.88
N VAL A 96 -5.60 -2.90 2.53
CA VAL A 96 -4.31 -3.12 1.87
C VAL A 96 -4.26 -4.46 1.15
N LEU A 97 -4.67 -5.55 1.82
CA LEU A 97 -4.74 -6.87 1.21
C LEU A 97 -5.68 -6.89 0.01
N LYS A 98 -6.83 -6.21 0.12
CA LYS A 98 -7.78 -6.06 -0.99
C LYS A 98 -7.14 -5.29 -2.16
N PHE A 99 -6.40 -4.22 -1.88
CA PHE A 99 -5.70 -3.43 -2.89
C PHE A 99 -4.59 -4.24 -3.57
N ILE A 100 -3.75 -4.94 -2.82
CA ILE A 100 -2.70 -5.82 -3.36
C ILE A 100 -3.31 -6.90 -4.25
N LYS A 101 -4.39 -7.55 -3.81
CA LYS A 101 -5.11 -8.56 -4.60
C LYS A 101 -5.65 -7.98 -5.90
N TRP A 102 -6.24 -6.79 -5.84
CA TRP A 102 -6.75 -6.09 -7.02
C TRP A 102 -5.62 -5.72 -7.99
N LEU A 103 -4.48 -5.25 -7.47
CA LEU A 103 -3.30 -4.88 -8.26
C LEU A 103 -2.71 -6.12 -8.95
N PHE A 104 -2.57 -7.23 -8.23
CA PHE A 104 -2.08 -8.50 -8.78
C PHE A 104 -3.00 -9.05 -9.89
N LEU A 105 -4.32 -9.02 -9.67
CA LEU A 105 -5.30 -9.41 -10.70
C LEU A 105 -5.25 -8.49 -11.92
N THR A 106 -5.02 -7.20 -11.73
CA THR A 106 -4.89 -6.22 -12.82
C THR A 106 -3.63 -6.48 -13.63
N ILE A 107 -2.49 -6.72 -12.98
CA ILE A 107 -1.23 -7.09 -13.65
C ILE A 107 -1.40 -8.37 -14.44
N ILE A 108 -1.98 -9.42 -13.84
CA ILE A 108 -2.24 -10.69 -14.53
C ILE A 108 -3.16 -10.48 -15.74
N ARG A 109 -4.24 -9.70 -15.61
CA ARG A 109 -5.12 -9.39 -16.75
C ARG A 109 -4.41 -8.61 -17.84
N GLY A 110 -3.53 -7.68 -17.48
CA GLY A 110 -2.70 -6.93 -18.43
C GLY A 110 -1.75 -7.85 -19.20
N ILE A 111 -1.04 -8.72 -18.48
CA ILE A 111 -0.14 -9.72 -19.08
C ILE A 111 -0.92 -10.70 -19.97
N ARG A 112 -2.08 -11.18 -19.53
CA ARG A 112 -2.92 -12.11 -20.29
C ARG A 112 -3.43 -11.48 -21.60
N ARG A 113 -3.81 -10.19 -21.56
CA ARG A 113 -4.15 -9.41 -22.77
C ARG A 113 -2.98 -9.29 -23.76
N ILE A 114 -1.76 -9.13 -23.26
CA ILE A 114 -0.56 -9.00 -24.10
C ILE A 114 -0.16 -10.35 -24.72
N LEU A 115 -0.33 -11.46 -23.98
CA LEU A 115 0.01 -12.82 -24.42
C LEU A 115 -1.07 -13.49 -25.30
N GLY A 116 -2.19 -12.82 -25.59
CA GLY A 116 -3.21 -13.32 -26.52
C GLY A 116 -4.06 -14.49 -26.01
N TYR A 117 -3.94 -14.86 -24.72
CA TYR A 117 -4.83 -15.83 -24.09
C TYR A 117 -6.12 -15.11 -23.65
N SER A 118 -7.11 -15.08 -24.56
CA SER A 118 -8.46 -14.60 -24.24
C SER A 118 -9.24 -15.59 -23.37
#